data_AF-A0A535A3S0-F1
#
_entry.id   AF-A0A535A3S0-F1
#
_cell.length_a   1.000
_cell.length_b   1.000
_cell.length_c   1.000
_cell.angle_alpha   90.00
_cell.angle_beta   90.00
_cell.angle_gamma   90.00
#
_symmetry.space_group_name_H-M   'P 1'
#
loop_
_entity.id
_entity.type
_entity.pdbx_description
1 polymer ?
#
loop_
_entity_poly.entity_id
_entity_poly.type
_entity_poly.pdbx_seq_one_letter_code
_entity_poly.pdbx_strand_id
1 'polypeptide(L)'
;MTRPPDPVGAGPLEALRTLLDSASRLLGELTDDPLLARWTKVFAQIPAADREAIVAILEREMQARVTAGAVGDLTGLSLRPNPRARLYTRVLTDDPQPNPERAVQQALRAIQITHNAVAPMDSEWQAIARDALGQAGAAERTSVEHFARELLGLVEECRRRLDPPGRTAC
;
A
#
# COMPACT_ATOMS: atom_id res chain seq x y z
N MET A 1 -25.76 -67.17 17.25
CA MET A 1 -24.92 -66.00 17.60
C MET A 1 -24.24 -65.53 16.33
N THR A 2 -24.82 -64.53 15.68
CA THR A 2 -24.30 -63.89 14.46
C THR A 2 -23.21 -62.91 14.86
N ARG A 3 -21.97 -63.17 14.40
CA ARG A 3 -20.84 -62.25 14.52
C ARG A 3 -21.19 -60.94 13.81
N PRO A 4 -20.98 -59.76 14.43
CA PRO A 4 -21.19 -58.50 13.71
C PRO A 4 -20.18 -58.41 12.56
N PRO A 5 -20.55 -57.81 11.41
CA PRO A 5 -19.61 -57.62 10.31
C PRO A 5 -18.44 -56.78 10.83
N ASP A 6 -17.22 -57.32 10.70
CA ASP A 6 -16.01 -56.55 10.92
C ASP A 6 -16.10 -55.30 10.04
N PRO A 7 -15.84 -54.09 10.57
CA PRO A 7 -15.80 -52.91 9.72
C PRO A 7 -14.77 -53.20 8.64
N VAL A 8 -15.21 -53.17 7.38
CA VAL A 8 -14.34 -53.25 6.20
C VAL A 8 -13.52 -51.96 6.19
N GLY A 9 -12.57 -51.88 7.12
CA GLY A 9 -11.52 -50.89 7.14
C GLY A 9 -10.60 -51.29 6.01
N ALA A 10 -10.65 -50.49 4.94
CA ALA A 10 -9.67 -50.47 3.88
C ALA A 10 -8.29 -50.88 4.43
N GLY A 11 -7.74 -51.99 3.94
CA GLY A 11 -6.48 -52.52 4.46
C GLY A 11 -5.37 -51.46 4.41
N PRO A 12 -4.25 -51.63 5.13
CA PRO A 12 -3.17 -50.63 5.18
C PRO A 12 -2.71 -50.10 3.81
N LEU A 13 -2.76 -50.95 2.78
CA LEU A 13 -2.46 -50.60 1.38
C LEU A 13 -3.52 -49.70 0.72
N GLU A 14 -4.80 -49.90 1.04
CA GLU A 14 -5.91 -49.13 0.47
C GLU A 14 -6.01 -47.75 1.15
N ALA A 15 -5.71 -47.68 2.45
CA ALA A 15 -5.48 -46.43 3.16
C ALA A 15 -4.27 -45.65 2.59
N LEU A 16 -3.15 -46.34 2.32
CA LEU A 16 -1.98 -45.73 1.68
C LEU A 16 -2.30 -45.22 0.26
N ARG A 17 -3.03 -45.99 -0.54
CA ARG A 17 -3.46 -45.57 -1.88
C ARG A 17 -4.31 -44.30 -1.82
N THR A 18 -5.28 -44.27 -0.90
CA THR A 18 -6.16 -43.09 -0.71
C THR A 18 -5.38 -41.85 -0.29
N LEU A 19 -4.36 -42.02 0.57
CA LEU A 19 -3.44 -40.94 0.95
C LEU A 19 -2.62 -40.43 -0.23
N LEU A 20 -2.04 -41.33 -1.04
CA LEU A 20 -1.24 -40.96 -2.21
C LEU A 20 -2.07 -40.28 -3.30
N ASP A 21 -3.31 -40.74 -3.53
CA ASP A 21 -4.24 -40.11 -4.46
C ASP A 21 -4.65 -38.71 -3.98
N SER A 22 -4.90 -38.57 -2.68
CA SER A 22 -5.23 -37.28 -2.07
C SER A 22 -4.05 -36.30 -2.14
N ALA A 23 -2.84 -36.78 -1.84
CA ALA A 23 -1.62 -35.98 -1.95
C ALA A 23 -1.34 -35.56 -3.40
N SER A 24 -1.52 -36.47 -4.36
CA SER A 24 -1.35 -36.17 -5.79
C SER A 24 -2.36 -35.14 -6.28
N ARG A 25 -3.61 -35.23 -5.85
CA ARG A 25 -4.64 -34.25 -6.19
C ARG A 25 -4.34 -32.88 -5.59
N LEU A 26 -3.95 -32.81 -4.31
CA LEU A 26 -3.57 -31.55 -3.67
C LEU A 26 -2.32 -30.94 -4.33
N LEU A 27 -1.35 -31.76 -4.72
CA LEU A 27 -0.21 -31.29 -5.50
C LEU A 27 -0.65 -30.77 -6.86
N GLY A 28 -1.56 -31.48 -7.55
CA GLY A 28 -2.13 -31.06 -8.82
C GLY A 28 -2.79 -29.69 -8.72
N GLU A 29 -3.69 -29.50 -7.75
CA GLU A 29 -4.34 -28.21 -7.49
C GLU A 29 -3.35 -27.07 -7.22
N LEU A 30 -2.23 -27.39 -6.55
CA LEU A 30 -1.17 -26.43 -6.27
C LEU A 30 -0.32 -26.12 -7.51
N THR A 31 0.05 -27.14 -8.31
CA THR A 31 0.89 -26.98 -9.50
C THR A 31 0.13 -26.43 -10.71
N ASP A 32 -1.18 -26.63 -10.76
CA ASP A 32 -2.04 -26.18 -11.85
C ASP A 32 -2.40 -24.69 -11.74
N ASP A 33 -2.09 -24.03 -10.62
CA ASP A 33 -2.27 -22.58 -10.48
C ASP A 33 -1.14 -21.82 -11.23
N PRO A 34 -1.46 -21.16 -12.38
CA PRO A 34 -0.45 -20.41 -13.14
C PRO A 34 0.10 -19.20 -12.37
N LEU A 35 -0.65 -18.66 -11.40
CA LEU A 35 -0.19 -17.56 -10.56
C LEU A 35 0.85 -18.05 -9.55
N LEU A 36 0.67 -19.24 -8.97
CA LEU A 36 1.67 -19.83 -8.08
C LEU A 36 2.96 -20.13 -8.83
N ALA A 37 2.89 -20.70 -10.03
CA ALA A 37 4.06 -20.91 -10.88
C ALA A 37 4.80 -19.59 -11.16
N ARG A 38 4.06 -18.52 -11.48
CA ARG A 38 4.62 -17.18 -11.67
C ARG A 38 5.22 -16.60 -10.39
N TRP A 39 4.59 -16.82 -9.24
CA TRP A 39 5.08 -16.38 -7.93
C TRP A 39 6.43 -17.04 -7.59
N THR A 40 6.51 -18.37 -7.73
CA THR A 40 7.74 -19.13 -7.51
C THR A 40 8.87 -18.65 -8.43
N LYS A 41 8.56 -18.36 -9.69
CA LYS A 41 9.53 -17.79 -10.64
C LYS A 41 10.02 -16.39 -10.22
N VAL A 42 9.15 -15.54 -9.67
CA VAL A 42 9.55 -14.22 -9.15
C VAL A 42 10.42 -14.39 -7.90
N PHE A 43 9.99 -15.24 -6.95
CA PHE A 43 10.74 -15.52 -5.72
C PHE A 43 12.15 -16.03 -6.00
N ALA A 44 12.30 -16.91 -7.00
CA ALA A 44 13.61 -17.43 -7.41
C ALA A 44 14.57 -16.33 -7.94
N GLN A 45 14.04 -15.25 -8.52
CA GLN A 45 14.82 -14.13 -9.04
C GLN A 45 15.22 -13.11 -7.96
N ILE A 46 14.61 -13.16 -6.77
CA ILE A 46 14.95 -12.28 -5.66
C ILE A 46 16.32 -12.71 -5.08
N PRO A 47 17.26 -11.75 -4.86
CA PRO A 47 18.51 -12.03 -4.16
C PRO A 47 18.27 -12.69 -2.80
N ALA A 48 19.07 -13.69 -2.45
CA ALA A 48 18.84 -14.48 -1.24
C ALA A 48 18.73 -13.63 0.05
N ALA A 49 19.54 -12.57 0.14
CA ALA A 49 19.53 -11.62 1.27
C ALA A 49 18.22 -10.84 1.43
N ASP A 50 17.47 -10.64 0.34
CA ASP A 50 16.28 -9.77 0.33
C ASP A 50 14.97 -10.55 0.47
N ARG A 51 15.01 -11.88 0.34
CA ARG A 51 13.81 -12.74 0.28
C ARG A 51 12.92 -12.59 1.50
N GLU A 52 13.50 -12.72 2.69
CA GLU A 52 12.75 -12.66 3.95
C GLU A 52 12.11 -11.29 4.16
N ALA A 53 12.85 -10.21 3.89
CA ALA A 53 12.34 -8.85 4.01
C ALA A 53 11.16 -8.59 3.06
N ILE A 54 11.24 -9.04 1.81
CA ILE A 54 10.16 -8.85 0.83
C ILE A 54 8.93 -9.66 1.21
N VAL A 55 9.10 -10.91 1.65
CA VAL A 55 7.99 -11.74 2.12
C VAL A 55 7.31 -11.09 3.32
N ALA A 56 8.06 -10.64 4.32
CA ALA A 56 7.53 -9.97 5.50
C ALA A 56 6.73 -8.69 5.17
N ILE A 57 7.16 -7.93 4.15
CA ILE A 57 6.40 -6.77 3.66
C ILE A 57 5.04 -7.21 3.11
N LEU A 58 5.01 -8.24 2.26
CA LEU A 58 3.78 -8.72 1.63
C LEU A 58 2.82 -9.32 2.65
N GLU A 59 3.34 -10.06 3.63
CA GLU A 59 2.56 -10.61 4.75
C GLU A 59 1.90 -9.48 5.55
N ARG A 60 2.65 -8.44 5.90
CA ARG A 60 2.13 -7.27 6.62
C ARG A 60 1.01 -6.57 5.82
N GLU A 61 1.20 -6.37 4.52
CA GLU A 61 0.17 -5.77 3.66
C GLU A 61 -1.09 -6.63 3.57
N MET A 62 -0.95 -7.95 3.47
CA MET A 62 -2.11 -8.85 3.46
C MET A 62 -2.82 -8.86 4.81
N GLN A 63 -2.07 -8.86 5.92
CA GLN A 63 -2.66 -8.78 7.25
C GLN A 63 -3.45 -7.48 7.43
N ALA A 64 -2.88 -6.34 7.04
CA ALA A 64 -3.58 -5.05 7.06
C ALA A 64 -4.86 -5.10 6.22
N ARG A 65 -4.83 -5.76 5.06
CA ARG A 65 -5.99 -5.92 4.19
C ARG A 65 -7.08 -6.83 4.78
N VAL A 66 -6.71 -7.92 5.43
CA VAL A 66 -7.64 -8.80 6.15
C VAL A 66 -8.31 -8.05 7.29
N THR A 67 -7.53 -7.33 8.09
CA THR A 67 -8.05 -6.51 9.20
C THR A 67 -8.95 -5.39 8.71
N ALA A 68 -8.57 -4.66 7.65
CA ALA A 68 -9.41 -3.62 7.07
C ALA A 68 -10.67 -4.18 6.41
N GLY A 69 -10.62 -5.37 5.82
CA GLY A 69 -11.79 -6.06 5.29
C GLY A 69 -12.81 -6.38 6.39
N ALA A 70 -12.35 -6.83 7.57
CA ALA A 70 -13.21 -7.09 8.72
C ALA A 70 -13.88 -5.82 9.30
N VAL A 71 -13.29 -4.65 9.07
CA VAL A 71 -13.80 -3.34 9.51
C VAL A 71 -14.49 -2.57 8.36
N GLY A 72 -14.36 -3.05 7.13
CA GLY A 72 -14.86 -2.40 5.92
C GLY A 72 -16.38 -2.33 5.86
N ASP A 73 -17.06 -3.36 6.38
CA ASP A 73 -18.53 -3.38 6.49
C ASP A 73 -19.06 -2.33 7.49
N LEU A 74 -18.22 -1.93 8.46
CA LEU A 74 -18.56 -0.94 9.50
C LEU A 74 -18.17 0.50 9.13
N THR A 75 -17.12 0.67 8.32
CA THR A 75 -16.53 1.99 8.02
C THR A 75 -16.68 2.43 6.57
N GLY A 76 -17.10 1.55 5.67
CA GLY A 76 -17.19 1.83 4.23
C GLY A 76 -15.83 1.99 3.52
N LEU A 77 -14.71 1.83 4.23
CA LEU A 77 -13.36 1.96 3.70
C LEU A 77 -12.88 0.63 3.12
N SER A 78 -12.40 0.64 1.87
CA SER A 78 -11.90 -0.56 1.18
C SER A 78 -10.46 -0.38 0.71
N LEU A 79 -9.55 -1.23 1.18
CA LEU A 79 -8.16 -1.27 0.72
C LEU A 79 -8.05 -2.00 -0.63
N ARG A 80 -7.59 -1.27 -1.65
CA ARG A 80 -7.35 -1.77 -3.01
C ARG A 80 -5.86 -1.84 -3.32
N PRO A 81 -5.39 -2.89 -4.03
CA PRO A 81 -4.02 -2.93 -4.51
C PRO A 81 -3.70 -1.72 -5.39
N ASN A 82 -2.60 -1.02 -5.11
CA ASN A 82 -2.13 0.08 -5.95
C ASN A 82 -1.25 -0.47 -7.09
N PRO A 83 -1.69 -0.42 -8.37
CA PRO A 83 -0.92 -0.96 -9.48
C PRO A 83 0.40 -0.21 -9.76
N ARG A 84 0.61 0.95 -9.11
CA ARG A 84 1.82 1.77 -9.23
C ARG A 84 2.74 1.66 -8.01
N ALA A 85 2.42 0.81 -7.03
CA ALA A 85 3.27 0.58 -5.87
C ALA A 85 4.66 0.09 -6.29
N ARG A 86 5.69 0.59 -5.64
CA ARG A 86 7.08 0.17 -5.86
C ARG A 86 7.61 -0.43 -4.55
N LEU A 87 8.05 -1.68 -4.61
CA LEU A 87 8.69 -2.37 -3.48
C LEU A 87 10.08 -1.79 -3.18
N TYR A 88 10.82 -1.44 -4.23
CA TYR A 88 12.14 -0.83 -4.09
C TYR A 88 12.07 0.67 -4.32
N THR A 89 12.65 1.41 -3.38
CA THR A 89 13.08 2.78 -3.64
C THR A 89 14.38 2.71 -4.42
N ARG A 90 14.43 3.36 -5.59
CA ARG A 90 15.70 3.48 -6.34
C ARG A 90 16.62 4.43 -5.57
N VAL A 91 17.54 3.86 -4.81
CA VAL A 91 18.64 4.58 -4.20
C VAL A 91 19.81 4.46 -5.16
N LEU A 92 20.13 5.56 -5.85
CA LEU A 92 21.37 5.66 -6.60
C LEU A 92 22.46 5.93 -5.55
N THR A 93 23.17 4.89 -5.15
CA THR A 93 24.43 5.03 -4.41
C THR A 93 25.42 5.68 -5.36
N ASP A 94 25.81 6.91 -5.05
CA ASP A 94 26.63 7.86 -5.81
C ASP A 94 25.87 8.77 -6.81
N ASP A 95 25.23 9.85 -6.32
CA ASP A 95 25.50 11.26 -6.73
C ASP A 95 24.72 12.26 -5.81
N PRO A 96 24.94 13.59 -5.87
CA PRO A 96 24.97 14.55 -4.75
C PRO A 96 23.54 14.95 -4.32
N GLN A 97 23.42 15.89 -3.38
CA GLN A 97 22.16 16.46 -2.85
C GLN A 97 20.89 16.22 -3.70
N PRO A 98 19.77 15.81 -3.07
CA PRO A 98 18.55 15.43 -3.77
C PRO A 98 18.19 16.47 -4.83
N ASN A 99 18.02 16.04 -6.09
CA ASN A 99 17.64 16.94 -7.17
C ASN A 99 16.44 17.80 -6.70
N PRO A 100 16.63 19.11 -6.51
CA PRO A 100 15.67 19.97 -5.83
C PRO A 100 14.35 20.02 -6.60
N GLU A 101 14.41 19.96 -7.93
CA GLU A 101 13.23 19.91 -8.80
C GLU A 101 12.38 18.67 -8.50
N ARG A 102 13.03 17.50 -8.39
CA ARG A 102 12.33 16.24 -8.10
C ARG A 102 11.74 16.24 -6.69
N ALA A 103 12.45 16.79 -5.71
CA ALA A 103 11.95 16.90 -4.34
C ALA A 103 10.69 17.80 -4.28
N VAL A 104 10.73 18.95 -4.95
CA VAL A 104 9.58 19.86 -5.07
C VAL A 104 8.40 19.18 -5.78
N GLN A 105 8.63 18.47 -6.87
CA GLN A 105 7.58 17.73 -7.57
C GLN A 105 6.92 16.66 -6.70
N GLN A 106 7.68 15.97 -5.83
CA GLN A 106 7.10 15.01 -4.89
C GLN A 106 6.33 15.69 -3.76
N ALA A 107 6.82 16.80 -3.22
CA ALA A 107 6.14 17.58 -2.20
C ALA A 107 4.78 18.11 -2.70
N LEU A 108 4.74 18.68 -3.92
CA LEU A 108 3.49 19.15 -4.52
C LEU A 108 2.47 18.03 -4.73
N ARG A 109 2.91 16.83 -5.12
CA ARG A 109 2.03 15.65 -5.23
C ARG A 109 1.50 15.22 -3.87
N ALA A 110 2.33 15.22 -2.83
CA ALA A 110 1.90 14.87 -1.48
C ALA A 110 0.83 15.85 -0.97
N ILE A 111 1.06 17.16 -1.15
CA ILE A 111 0.08 18.20 -0.80
C ILE A 111 -1.25 17.98 -1.55
N GLN A 112 -1.19 17.69 -2.86
CA GLN A 112 -2.39 17.42 -3.65
C GLN A 112 -3.16 16.17 -3.16
N ILE A 113 -2.45 15.09 -2.85
CA ILE A 113 -3.06 13.86 -2.32
C ILE A 113 -3.71 14.14 -0.97
N THR A 114 -3.02 14.83 -0.06
CA THR A 114 -3.55 15.20 1.25
C THR A 114 -4.78 16.11 1.11
N HIS A 115 -4.73 17.13 0.26
CA HIS A 115 -5.85 18.01 -0.02
C HIS A 115 -7.06 17.27 -0.60
N ASN A 116 -6.85 16.26 -1.45
CA ASN A 116 -7.97 15.51 -2.03
C ASN A 116 -8.53 14.44 -1.08
N ALA A 117 -7.71 13.93 -0.15
CA ALA A 117 -8.11 12.95 0.84
C ALA A 117 -8.90 13.60 2.00
N VAL A 118 -8.59 14.85 2.30
CA VAL A 118 -9.36 15.68 3.24
C VAL A 118 -10.47 16.34 2.42
N ALA A 119 -11.72 15.91 2.60
CA ALA A 119 -12.91 16.59 2.06
C ALA A 119 -12.84 18.12 2.32
N PRO A 120 -13.54 19.01 1.57
CA PRO A 120 -13.37 20.46 1.71
C PRO A 120 -13.38 20.83 3.18
N MET A 121 -12.33 21.56 3.61
CA MET A 121 -11.95 21.81 5.00
C MET A 121 -13.11 22.39 5.80
N ASP A 122 -14.00 21.51 6.23
CA ASP A 122 -15.25 21.82 6.89
C ASP A 122 -14.96 22.23 8.33
N SER A 123 -16.01 22.66 9.03
CA SER A 123 -15.88 23.17 10.39
C SER A 123 -15.26 22.16 11.36
N GLU A 124 -15.41 20.85 11.10
CA GLU A 124 -14.87 19.77 11.94
C GLU A 124 -13.38 19.58 11.71
N TRP A 125 -12.94 19.48 10.45
CA TRP A 125 -11.52 19.44 10.10
C TRP A 125 -10.76 20.68 10.58
N GLN A 126 -11.36 21.86 10.46
CA GLN A 126 -10.77 23.09 10.97
C GLN A 126 -10.64 23.09 12.51
N ALA A 127 -11.60 22.48 13.22
CA ALA A 127 -11.51 22.34 14.67
C ALA A 127 -10.36 21.41 15.06
N ILE A 128 -10.25 20.25 14.43
CA ILE A 128 -9.17 19.28 14.66
C ILE A 128 -7.80 19.90 14.35
N ALA A 129 -7.67 20.62 13.23
CA ALA A 129 -6.43 21.31 12.87
C ALA A 129 -6.06 22.40 13.88
N ARG A 130 -7.05 23.17 14.38
CA ARG A 130 -6.83 24.18 15.42
C ARG A 130 -6.36 23.54 16.73
N ASP A 131 -6.96 22.43 17.14
CA ASP A 131 -6.56 21.72 18.35
C ASP A 131 -5.15 21.14 18.24
N ALA A 132 -4.81 20.54 17.10
CA ALA A 132 -3.46 20.03 16.83
C ALA A 132 -2.40 21.15 16.85
N LEU A 133 -2.68 22.29 16.22
CA LEU A 133 -1.79 23.46 16.28
C LEU A 133 -1.71 24.06 17.69
N GLY A 134 -2.78 23.97 18.47
CA GLY A 134 -2.81 24.36 19.88
C GLY A 134 -1.84 23.53 20.73
N GLN A 135 -1.76 22.23 20.45
CA GLN A 135 -0.87 21.27 21.13
C GLN A 135 0.57 21.31 20.62
N ALA A 136 0.80 21.78 19.39
CA ALA A 136 2.13 21.91 18.80
C ALA A 136 3.03 22.91 19.55
N GLY A 137 4.34 22.65 19.54
CA GLY A 137 5.34 23.54 20.13
C GLY A 137 5.44 24.89 19.39
N ALA A 138 5.98 25.91 20.05
CA ALA A 138 6.14 27.25 19.44
C ALA A 138 7.00 27.21 18.16
N ALA A 139 8.11 26.48 18.18
CA ALA A 139 8.99 26.33 17.02
C ALA A 139 8.30 25.62 15.84
N GLU A 140 7.47 24.61 16.13
CA GLU A 140 6.72 23.87 15.13
C GLU A 140 5.64 24.76 14.48
N ARG A 141 4.89 25.51 15.28
CA ARG A 141 3.91 26.50 14.76
C ARG A 141 4.57 27.54 13.85
N THR A 142 5.70 28.11 14.26
CA THR A 142 6.44 29.08 13.46
C THR A 142 6.93 28.46 12.14
N SER A 143 7.43 27.22 12.18
CA SER A 143 7.87 26.52 10.98
C SER A 143 6.73 26.27 9.99
N VAL A 144 5.57 25.82 10.47
CA VAL A 144 4.38 25.59 9.64
C VAL A 144 3.88 26.90 9.01
N GLU A 145 3.81 27.97 9.80
CA GLU A 145 3.39 29.28 9.34
C GLU A 145 4.34 29.85 8.27
N HIS A 146 5.65 29.73 8.48
CA HIS A 146 6.66 30.20 7.54
C HIS A 146 6.54 29.45 6.20
N PHE A 147 6.51 28.11 6.26
CA PHE A 147 6.37 27.26 5.08
C PHE A 147 5.08 27.56 4.29
N ALA A 148 3.95 27.74 4.99
CA ALA A 148 2.68 28.07 4.34
C ALA A 148 2.73 29.41 3.60
N ARG A 149 3.35 30.44 4.21
CA ARG A 149 3.51 31.76 3.58
C ARG A 149 4.39 31.71 2.34
N GLU A 150 5.53 31.02 2.41
CA GLU A 150 6.44 30.89 1.27
C GLU A 150 5.74 30.19 0.09
N LEU A 151 5.03 29.10 0.36
CA LEU A 151 4.31 28.36 -0.67
C LEU A 151 3.17 29.19 -1.30
N LEU A 152 2.39 29.92 -0.48
CA LEU A 152 1.36 30.83 -0.99
C LEU A 152 1.95 31.94 -1.85
N GLY A 153 3.11 32.49 -1.46
CA GLY A 153 3.84 33.49 -2.24
C GLY A 153 4.24 32.98 -3.63
N LEU A 154 4.78 31.77 -3.70
CA LEU A 154 5.17 31.11 -4.95
C LEU A 154 3.96 30.81 -5.85
N VAL A 155 2.84 30.36 -5.26
CA VAL A 155 1.59 30.14 -6.02
C VAL A 155 1.09 31.44 -6.63
N GLU A 156 1.11 32.54 -5.86
CA GLU A 156 0.67 33.85 -6.33
C GLU A 156 1.58 34.43 -7.43
N GLU A 157 2.89 34.23 -7.30
CA GLU A 157 3.86 34.59 -8.33
C GLU A 157 3.62 33.80 -9.63
N CYS A 158 3.44 32.48 -9.54
CA CYS A 158 3.14 31.63 -10.69
C CYS A 158 1.82 32.01 -11.35
N ARG A 159 0.76 32.29 -10.56
CA ARG A 159 -0.54 32.74 -11.07
C ARG A 159 -0.40 34.02 -11.90
N ARG A 160 0.30 35.03 -11.38
CA ARG A 160 0.55 36.30 -12.10
C ARG A 160 1.36 36.14 -13.38
N ARG A 161 2.24 35.13 -13.45
CA ARG A 161 3.04 34.83 -14.65
C ARG A 161 2.24 34.06 -15.71
N LEU A 162 1.33 33.19 -15.28
CA LEU A 162 0.55 32.31 -16.16
C LEU A 162 -0.76 32.97 -16.65
N ASP A 163 -1.32 33.90 -15.87
CA ASP A 163 -2.46 34.75 -16.25
C ASP A 163 -2.01 36.19 -16.53
N PRO A 164 -1.50 36.51 -17.73
CA PRO A 164 -1.16 37.89 -18.07
C PRO A 164 -2.43 38.75 -18.13
N PRO A 165 -2.42 40.00 -17.64
CA PRO A 165 -3.54 40.92 -17.82
C PRO A 165 -3.66 41.26 -19.32
N GLY A 166 -4.64 40.66 -20.00
CA GLY A 166 -5.06 41.11 -21.34
C GLY A 166 -5.10 40.07 -22.46
N ARG A 167 -5.73 38.91 -22.26
CA ARG A 167 -6.42 38.23 -23.37
C ARG A 167 -7.93 38.23 -23.12
N THR A 168 -8.51 39.42 -23.24
CA THR A 168 -9.90 39.54 -23.68
C THR A 168 -10.09 38.78 -24.98
N ALA A 169 -11.15 37.99 -25.03
CA ALA A 169 -11.64 37.28 -26.19
C ALA A 169 -11.64 38.17 -27.45
N CYS A 170 -11.17 37.60 -28.56
CA CYS A 170 -11.68 37.91 -29.89
C CYS A 170 -12.60 36.77 -30.30
#